data_AF-A0A0M1JSZ1-F1
#
_entry.id   AF-A0A0M1JSZ1-F1
#
_cell.length_a   1.000
_cell.length_b   1.000
_cell.length_c   1.000
_cell.angle_alpha   90.00
_cell.angle_beta   90.00
_cell.angle_gamma   90.00
#
_symmetry.space_group_name_H-M   'P 1'
#
loop_
_entity.id
_entity.type
_entity.pdbx_description
1 polymer ?
#
loop_
_entity_poly.entity_id
_entity_poly.type
_entity_poly.pdbx_seq_one_letter_code
_entity_poly.pdbx_strand_id
1 'polypeptide(L)'
;MINMSNILKEELSRQEDCQIRSNIERIISSYRHVWDIYTELLQNSADAILEKYGEHIDQGIIQLEINTDSREIIIYDNGIGIDEQEISKILVTGKSLKRERNSGKFGFMGFGFTFVAFQTNFLKIESIRNKRKASRTYKDLYKFIYEQADIPNSCEEENHIESEEVTEESRTVITARFPLEFPDETIEESLAATFRIAESEETIKAVLRTKTIIGFLDPIFNLSKCFNFRLSINQQNITIKTGYLTTREIVREIVPYSQAFYDKKEYEKFITATEKLDNNAQNTARKAVLIDEHIQNVPIGSNQPLNTRILISATSKSHINEYNEKFRGKDGNSFDFSVEHGLWLAILGMPIGVCLDPFEDSDYLPYTVIVDVQDEWVRRELDAGRKGISTYRMKQIKEKVYDLLREHNFIKYRRYVVGAVDTRISNPLYNARDELRNKFSEKKEFNIELKHQYFPPIEESEVISLFIELLSRDILIGYKPKIISGYQVYDGLFSYTLKQDEKTEYSTDNILGIQKQVFHRYDGVVARSDVMVEFKKNLKDIYLDIKNNKKDLSHIDILVCWDANYDDRENIQKNHGDYIQLKDFLTNVYYGVTYYLIGAHRQQPLPIIELKSIVEQVLKYEKNNT
;
A
#
# COMPACT_ATOMS: atom_id res chain seq x y z
N MET A 1 -22.76 55.46 -6.61
CA MET A 1 -21.86 54.29 -6.74
C MET A 1 -22.43 53.21 -5.86
N ILE A 2 -23.09 52.23 -6.46
CA ILE A 2 -23.61 51.06 -5.74
C ILE A 2 -22.38 50.20 -5.47
N ASN A 3 -22.05 50.03 -4.18
CA ASN A 3 -20.96 49.17 -3.74
C ASN A 3 -21.40 47.73 -4.02
N MET A 4 -21.08 47.21 -5.22
CA MET A 4 -21.45 45.85 -5.60
C MET A 4 -20.53 44.87 -4.87
N SER A 5 -21.16 44.02 -4.09
CA SER A 5 -20.54 42.97 -3.33
C SER A 5 -19.99 41.89 -4.25
N ASN A 6 -18.76 41.47 -3.96
CA ASN A 6 -18.23 40.22 -4.48
C ASN A 6 -19.11 39.09 -3.91
N ILE A 7 -19.78 38.33 -4.76
CA ILE A 7 -20.74 37.27 -4.36
C ILE A 7 -20.03 36.19 -3.53
N LEU A 8 -18.78 35.88 -3.87
CA LEU A 8 -17.91 35.00 -3.09
C LEU A 8 -17.65 35.61 -1.71
N LYS A 9 -17.22 36.88 -1.63
CA LYS A 9 -17.03 37.61 -0.37
C LYS A 9 -18.34 37.76 0.41
N GLU A 10 -19.50 37.90 -0.23
CA GLU A 10 -20.80 38.01 0.43
C GLU A 10 -21.19 36.69 1.08
N GLU A 11 -21.03 35.57 0.37
CA GLU A 11 -21.27 34.24 0.91
C GLU A 11 -20.30 33.91 2.05
N LEU A 12 -19.07 34.43 1.95
CA LEU A 12 -18.01 34.31 2.95
C LEU A 12 -18.16 35.26 4.14
N SER A 13 -18.65 36.48 3.93
CA SER A 13 -18.78 37.56 4.93
C SER A 13 -19.64 37.23 6.15
N ARG A 14 -20.30 36.07 6.15
CA ARG A 14 -20.97 35.50 7.33
C ARG A 14 -19.97 34.91 8.34
N GLN A 15 -18.69 34.84 8.00
CA GLN A 15 -17.58 34.36 8.81
C GLN A 15 -16.38 35.32 8.68
N GLU A 16 -15.49 35.37 9.68
CA GLU A 16 -14.23 36.10 9.54
C GLU A 16 -13.30 35.41 8.51
N ASP A 17 -12.56 36.19 7.71
CA ASP A 17 -11.67 35.67 6.64
C ASP A 17 -10.68 34.61 7.15
N CYS A 18 -10.22 34.73 8.40
CA CYS A 18 -9.35 33.76 9.05
C CYS A 18 -10.02 32.38 9.25
N GLN A 19 -11.33 32.35 9.53
CA GLN A 19 -12.10 31.13 9.73
C GLN A 19 -12.33 30.40 8.40
N ILE A 20 -12.58 31.16 7.34
CA ILE A 20 -12.75 30.64 5.98
C ILE A 20 -11.46 29.99 5.50
N ARG A 21 -10.34 30.71 5.62
CA ARG A 21 -9.02 30.22 5.25
C ARG A 21 -8.71 28.91 5.98
N SER A 22 -8.88 28.88 7.30
CA SER A 22 -8.67 27.68 8.11
C SER A 22 -9.59 26.51 7.70
N ASN A 23 -10.83 26.79 7.31
CA ASN A 23 -11.75 25.77 6.82
C ASN A 23 -11.29 25.18 5.47
N ILE A 24 -10.84 26.02 4.55
CA ILE A 24 -10.35 25.59 3.23
C ILE A 24 -9.02 24.83 3.38
N GLU A 25 -8.11 25.27 4.24
CA GLU A 25 -6.88 24.54 4.59
C GLU A 25 -7.20 23.14 5.11
N ARG A 26 -8.16 23.01 6.03
CA ARG A 26 -8.62 21.70 6.54
C ARG A 26 -9.19 20.83 5.44
N ILE A 27 -9.98 21.41 4.53
CA ILE A 27 -10.49 20.69 3.35
C ILE A 27 -9.32 20.19 2.51
N ILE A 28 -8.38 21.05 2.12
CA ILE A 28 -7.23 20.66 1.29
C ILE A 28 -6.42 19.55 1.98
N SER A 29 -6.10 19.71 3.26
CA SER A 29 -5.35 18.71 4.04
C SER A 29 -6.07 17.37 4.25
N SER A 30 -7.37 17.31 3.99
CA SER A 30 -8.17 16.08 4.15
C SER A 30 -8.09 15.14 2.95
N TYR A 31 -7.73 15.68 1.78
CA TYR A 31 -7.45 14.92 0.56
C TYR A 31 -6.00 14.43 0.60
N ARG A 32 -5.79 13.17 0.22
CA ARG A 32 -4.50 12.47 0.45
C ARG A 32 -3.90 11.89 -0.81
N HIS A 33 -4.68 11.74 -1.87
CA HIS A 33 -4.22 11.06 -3.06
C HIS A 33 -4.08 12.05 -4.21
N VAL A 34 -3.00 11.87 -4.98
CA VAL A 34 -2.67 12.70 -6.14
C VAL A 34 -3.75 12.65 -7.24
N TRP A 35 -4.60 11.62 -7.26
CA TRP A 35 -5.73 11.51 -8.21
C TRP A 35 -7.05 12.12 -7.70
N ASP A 36 -7.10 12.65 -6.47
CA ASP A 36 -8.34 13.21 -5.92
C ASP A 36 -8.89 14.37 -6.76
N ILE A 37 -8.02 15.12 -7.45
CA ILE A 37 -8.40 16.17 -8.40
C ILE A 37 -9.28 15.61 -9.53
N TYR A 38 -8.88 14.47 -10.12
CA TYR A 38 -9.68 13.80 -11.14
C TYR A 38 -10.99 13.30 -10.57
N THR A 39 -10.94 12.68 -9.39
CA THR A 39 -12.12 12.11 -8.74
C THR A 39 -13.19 13.16 -8.52
N GLU A 40 -12.85 14.32 -7.96
CA GLU A 40 -13.82 15.38 -7.64
C GLU A 40 -14.41 16.05 -8.90
N LEU A 41 -13.59 16.34 -9.91
CA LEU A 41 -14.06 16.93 -11.16
C LEU A 41 -15.03 15.98 -11.87
N LEU A 42 -14.64 14.72 -12.05
CA LEU A 42 -15.45 13.72 -12.75
C LEU A 42 -16.74 13.38 -11.99
N GLN A 43 -16.68 13.35 -10.66
CA GLN A 43 -17.84 13.12 -9.79
C GLN A 43 -18.89 14.22 -9.96
N ASN A 44 -18.46 15.50 -10.00
CA ASN A 44 -19.38 16.63 -10.21
C ASN A 44 -20.08 16.55 -11.57
N SER A 45 -19.33 16.22 -12.63
CA SER A 45 -19.89 16.03 -13.97
C SER A 45 -20.86 14.85 -14.04
N ALA A 46 -20.53 13.71 -13.42
CA ALA A 46 -21.42 12.55 -13.39
C ALA A 46 -22.73 12.84 -12.63
N ASP A 47 -22.69 13.60 -11.53
CA ASP A 47 -23.89 14.04 -10.84
C ASP A 47 -24.75 14.96 -11.70
N ALA A 48 -24.14 15.91 -12.43
CA ALA A 48 -24.87 16.82 -13.32
C ALA A 48 -25.57 16.08 -14.47
N ILE A 49 -24.93 15.03 -14.99
CA ILE A 49 -25.50 14.13 -15.99
C ILE A 49 -26.65 13.32 -15.40
N LEU A 50 -26.47 12.74 -14.21
CA LEU A 50 -27.53 11.98 -13.54
C LEU A 50 -28.76 12.84 -13.26
N GLU A 51 -28.57 14.08 -12.85
CA GLU A 51 -29.69 15.01 -12.60
C GLU A 51 -30.44 15.37 -13.89
N LYS A 52 -29.75 15.45 -15.03
CA LYS A 52 -30.37 15.74 -16.34
C LYS A 52 -31.04 14.50 -16.97
N TYR A 53 -30.38 13.35 -16.95
CA TYR A 53 -30.77 12.18 -17.74
C TYR A 53 -31.37 11.02 -16.92
N GLY A 54 -31.21 11.02 -15.59
CA GLY A 54 -31.72 9.96 -14.72
C GLY A 54 -31.26 8.57 -15.13
N GLU A 55 -32.20 7.69 -15.47
CA GLU A 55 -31.93 6.32 -15.93
C GLU A 55 -31.24 6.25 -17.31
N HIS A 56 -31.32 7.31 -18.12
CA HIS A 56 -30.68 7.41 -19.44
C HIS A 56 -29.25 7.97 -19.36
N ILE A 57 -28.49 7.56 -18.34
CA ILE A 57 -27.13 8.04 -18.08
C ILE A 57 -26.19 7.86 -19.27
N ASP A 58 -26.50 6.93 -20.19
CA ASP A 58 -25.77 6.68 -21.43
C ASP A 58 -25.83 7.81 -22.47
N GLN A 59 -26.75 8.76 -22.31
CA GLN A 59 -26.78 10.00 -23.08
C GLN A 59 -25.81 11.05 -22.53
N GLY A 60 -25.30 10.83 -21.31
CA GLY A 60 -24.27 11.64 -20.70
C GLY A 60 -22.96 11.57 -21.47
N ILE A 61 -22.27 12.71 -21.55
CA ILE A 61 -20.93 12.84 -22.11
C ILE A 61 -20.09 13.59 -21.10
N ILE A 62 -19.00 12.99 -20.67
CA ILE A 62 -17.92 13.64 -19.94
C ILE A 62 -16.68 13.63 -20.83
N GLN A 63 -16.03 14.77 -20.97
CA GLN A 63 -14.75 14.90 -21.68
C GLN A 63 -13.73 15.51 -20.72
N LEU A 64 -12.60 14.82 -20.56
CA LEU A 64 -11.47 15.25 -19.74
C LEU A 64 -10.27 15.49 -20.66
N GLU A 65 -9.73 16.71 -20.61
CA GLU A 65 -8.51 17.09 -21.31
C GLU A 65 -7.45 17.45 -20.28
N ILE A 66 -6.24 16.93 -20.46
CA ILE A 66 -5.11 17.16 -19.56
C ILE A 66 -3.94 17.66 -20.39
N ASN A 67 -3.38 18.82 -20.03
CA ASN A 67 -2.11 19.29 -20.52
C ASN A 67 -1.07 19.15 -19.40
N THR A 68 -0.12 18.24 -19.56
CA THR A 68 0.89 17.94 -18.54
C THR A 68 1.92 19.06 -18.40
N ASP A 69 2.28 19.71 -19.52
CA ASP A 69 3.33 20.73 -19.56
C ASP A 69 2.87 22.03 -18.90
N SER A 70 1.61 22.43 -19.13
CA SER A 70 1.02 23.63 -18.53
C SER A 70 0.28 23.39 -17.22
N ARG A 71 0.26 22.15 -16.72
CA ARG A 71 -0.56 21.69 -15.59
C ARG A 71 -2.01 22.18 -15.70
N GLU A 72 -2.65 21.90 -16.83
CA GLU A 72 -4.02 22.31 -17.10
C GLU A 72 -4.95 21.12 -17.24
N ILE A 73 -6.13 21.22 -16.64
CA ILE A 73 -7.22 20.27 -16.77
C ILE A 73 -8.44 21.01 -17.29
N ILE A 74 -9.06 20.49 -18.35
CA ILE A 74 -10.34 20.95 -18.86
C ILE A 74 -11.31 19.80 -18.73
N ILE A 75 -12.43 20.01 -18.04
CA ILE A 75 -13.52 19.06 -17.97
C ILE A 75 -14.77 19.66 -18.59
N TYR A 76 -15.41 18.89 -19.44
CA TYR A 76 -16.68 19.20 -20.09
C TYR A 76 -17.71 18.14 -19.69
N ASP A 77 -18.93 18.57 -19.41
CA ASP A 77 -20.10 17.69 -19.37
C ASP A 77 -21.32 18.31 -20.05
N ASN A 78 -22.19 17.45 -20.56
CA ASN A 78 -23.50 17.82 -21.10
C ASN A 78 -24.63 17.72 -20.05
N GLY A 79 -24.31 17.88 -18.76
CA GLY A 79 -25.25 17.76 -17.66
C GLY A 79 -26.24 18.93 -17.55
N ILE A 80 -26.89 19.06 -16.40
CA ILE A 80 -27.95 20.06 -16.18
C ILE A 80 -27.46 21.52 -16.21
N GLY A 81 -26.16 21.75 -16.03
CA GLY A 81 -25.56 23.06 -15.88
C GLY A 81 -25.74 23.66 -14.48
N ILE A 82 -25.01 24.73 -14.20
CA ILE A 82 -25.02 25.52 -12.97
C ILE A 82 -25.76 26.84 -13.25
N ASP A 83 -26.60 27.27 -12.31
CA ASP A 83 -27.27 28.57 -12.38
C ASP A 83 -26.25 29.70 -12.16
N GLU A 84 -26.40 30.83 -12.87
CA GLU A 84 -25.49 31.98 -12.75
C GLU A 84 -25.28 32.43 -11.30
N GLN A 85 -26.34 32.44 -10.50
CA GLN A 85 -26.30 32.88 -9.10
C GLN A 85 -25.64 31.84 -8.17
N GLU A 86 -25.37 30.64 -8.68
CA GLU A 86 -24.78 29.51 -7.95
C GLU A 86 -23.29 29.29 -8.33
N ILE A 87 -22.80 29.82 -9.45
CA ILE A 87 -21.41 29.56 -9.95
C ILE A 87 -20.34 29.98 -8.94
N SER A 88 -20.45 31.16 -8.34
CA SER A 88 -19.46 31.60 -7.35
C SER A 88 -19.64 30.85 -6.02
N LYS A 89 -20.86 30.41 -5.69
CA LYS A 89 -21.18 29.76 -4.40
C LYS A 89 -20.53 28.38 -4.27
N ILE A 90 -20.45 27.61 -5.36
CA ILE A 90 -19.87 26.26 -5.35
C ILE A 90 -18.39 26.20 -4.96
N LEU A 91 -17.68 27.34 -4.96
CA LEU A 91 -16.29 27.43 -4.54
C LEU A 91 -16.10 27.35 -3.02
N VAL A 92 -17.11 27.76 -2.25
CA VAL A 92 -16.96 28.05 -0.81
C VAL A 92 -17.93 27.27 0.04
N THR A 93 -19.12 26.96 -0.50
CA THR A 93 -20.18 26.41 0.32
C THR A 93 -19.90 24.94 0.63
N GLY A 94 -19.48 24.67 1.87
CA GLY A 94 -19.59 23.34 2.51
C GLY A 94 -21.02 22.81 2.63
N LYS A 95 -21.98 23.60 2.18
CA LYS A 95 -23.32 23.18 1.84
C LYS A 95 -23.32 22.84 0.35
N SER A 96 -23.30 21.55 0.03
CA SER A 96 -23.71 21.13 -1.32
C SER A 96 -25.11 21.71 -1.58
N LEU A 97 -25.25 22.56 -2.60
CA LEU A 97 -26.56 23.04 -3.10
C LEU A 97 -27.53 21.87 -3.35
N LYS A 98 -26.96 20.68 -3.62
CA LYS A 98 -27.66 19.43 -3.84
C LYS A 98 -28.10 18.75 -2.53
N ARG A 99 -27.38 18.92 -1.40
CA ARG A 99 -27.84 18.44 -0.06
C ARG A 99 -29.09 19.18 0.42
N GLU A 100 -29.18 20.49 0.19
CA GLU A 100 -30.39 21.26 0.53
C GLU A 100 -31.60 20.82 -0.32
N ARG A 101 -31.35 20.28 -1.52
CA ARG A 101 -32.37 19.73 -2.44
C ARG A 101 -32.55 18.21 -2.37
N ASN A 102 -31.77 17.52 -1.53
CA ASN A 102 -31.69 16.05 -1.47
C ASN A 102 -31.43 15.40 -2.85
N SER A 103 -30.69 16.09 -3.73
CA SER A 103 -30.33 15.65 -5.09
C SER A 103 -28.82 15.32 -5.18
N GLY A 104 -28.41 14.61 -6.25
CA GLY A 104 -27.02 14.13 -6.46
C GLY A 104 -26.76 12.73 -5.91
N LYS A 105 -26.03 11.90 -6.67
CA LYS A 105 -25.81 10.47 -6.36
C LYS A 105 -24.42 10.22 -5.77
N PHE A 106 -23.41 10.92 -6.25
CA PHE A 106 -22.02 10.69 -5.89
C PHE A 106 -21.47 11.81 -5.01
N GLY A 107 -21.76 13.09 -5.29
CA GLY A 107 -21.36 14.27 -4.51
C GLY A 107 -21.78 14.22 -3.04
N PHE A 108 -20.83 14.06 -2.12
CA PHE A 108 -21.14 13.79 -0.71
C PHE A 108 -21.24 15.04 0.17
N MET A 109 -20.19 15.87 0.19
CA MET A 109 -20.01 16.92 1.20
C MET A 109 -19.94 18.34 0.63
N GLY A 110 -19.86 18.51 -0.70
CA GLY A 110 -19.80 19.83 -1.34
C GLY A 110 -18.45 20.54 -1.27
N PHE A 111 -17.42 19.90 -0.71
CA PHE A 111 -16.07 20.47 -0.56
C PHE A 111 -15.10 20.10 -1.68
N GLY A 112 -15.44 19.13 -2.53
CA GLY A 112 -14.52 18.62 -3.53
C GLY A 112 -14.09 19.64 -4.58
N PHE A 113 -15.03 20.49 -5.01
CA PHE A 113 -14.68 21.55 -5.94
C PHE A 113 -13.85 22.66 -5.29
N THR A 114 -14.11 22.97 -4.01
CA THR A 114 -13.26 23.86 -3.20
C THR A 114 -11.82 23.36 -3.13
N PHE A 115 -11.62 22.05 -2.87
CA PHE A 115 -10.30 21.43 -2.86
C PHE A 115 -9.55 21.67 -4.17
N VAL A 116 -10.19 21.46 -5.32
CA VAL A 116 -9.55 21.67 -6.63
C VAL A 116 -9.29 23.16 -6.88
N ALA A 117 -10.30 24.01 -6.66
CA ALA A 117 -10.25 25.43 -7.03
C ALA A 117 -9.14 26.20 -6.30
N PHE A 118 -8.99 26.01 -4.99
CA PHE A 118 -8.01 26.76 -4.19
C PHE A 118 -6.56 26.27 -4.33
N GLN A 119 -6.28 25.39 -5.29
CA GLN A 119 -4.93 25.01 -5.71
C GLN A 119 -4.56 25.57 -7.09
N THR A 120 -5.45 26.34 -7.73
CA THR A 120 -5.27 26.85 -9.10
C THR A 120 -4.73 28.27 -9.15
N ASN A 121 -3.92 28.58 -10.18
CA ASN A 121 -3.58 29.95 -10.55
C ASN A 121 -4.54 30.51 -11.61
N PHE A 122 -5.29 29.66 -12.30
CA PHE A 122 -6.37 30.06 -13.19
C PHE A 122 -7.51 29.06 -13.12
N LEU A 123 -8.71 29.57 -12.84
CA LEU A 123 -9.94 28.77 -12.85
C LEU A 123 -10.99 29.50 -13.68
N LYS A 124 -11.51 28.86 -14.71
CA LYS A 124 -12.67 29.34 -15.48
C LYS A 124 -13.78 28.31 -15.40
N ILE A 125 -14.98 28.75 -15.04
CA ILE A 125 -16.20 27.97 -15.04
C ILE A 125 -17.12 28.61 -16.07
N GLU A 126 -17.48 27.89 -17.12
CA GLU A 126 -18.47 28.28 -18.11
C GLU A 126 -19.64 27.29 -18.05
N SER A 127 -20.85 27.79 -17.88
CA SER A 127 -22.03 26.96 -17.70
C SER A 127 -23.21 27.47 -18.49
N ILE A 128 -24.01 26.55 -19.02
CA ILE A 128 -25.29 26.82 -19.65
C ILE A 128 -26.37 26.08 -18.87
N ARG A 129 -27.34 26.82 -18.34
CA ARG A 129 -28.52 26.26 -17.68
C ARG A 129 -29.74 27.04 -18.12
N ASN A 130 -30.81 26.33 -18.49
CA ASN A 130 -32.07 26.95 -18.92
C ASN A 130 -31.86 28.02 -20.02
N LYS A 131 -31.00 27.75 -21.01
CA LYS A 131 -30.65 28.66 -22.11
C LYS A 131 -29.95 29.96 -21.70
N ARG A 132 -29.44 30.06 -20.48
CA ARG A 132 -28.57 31.16 -20.05
C ARG A 132 -27.15 30.65 -19.91
N LYS A 133 -26.22 31.32 -20.60
CA LYS A 133 -24.78 31.09 -20.53
C LYS A 133 -24.16 32.09 -19.57
N ALA A 134 -23.42 31.59 -18.59
CA ALA A 134 -22.68 32.42 -17.64
C ALA A 134 -21.26 31.86 -17.48
N SER A 135 -20.30 32.75 -17.21
CA SER A 135 -18.96 32.36 -16.82
C SER A 135 -18.45 33.11 -15.60
N ARG A 136 -17.55 32.45 -14.87
CA ARG A 136 -16.76 33.06 -13.80
C ARG A 136 -15.31 32.61 -13.94
N THR A 137 -14.40 33.57 -13.96
CA THR A 137 -12.96 33.39 -14.13
C THR A 137 -12.23 33.98 -12.94
N TYR A 138 -11.49 33.14 -12.22
CA TYR A 138 -10.69 33.50 -11.06
C TYR A 138 -9.21 33.31 -11.37
N LYS A 139 -8.37 34.20 -10.83
CA LYS A 139 -6.92 34.13 -10.93
C LYS A 139 -6.32 34.01 -9.55
N ASP A 140 -5.26 33.22 -9.43
CA ASP A 140 -4.44 33.07 -8.23
C ASP A 140 -5.22 32.71 -6.95
N LEU A 141 -6.23 31.83 -7.04
CA LEU A 141 -7.01 31.39 -5.87
C LEU A 141 -6.14 30.75 -4.79
N TYR A 142 -5.06 30.06 -5.16
CA TYR A 142 -4.12 29.48 -4.20
C TYR A 142 -3.48 30.53 -3.28
N LYS A 143 -3.23 31.76 -3.75
CA LYS A 143 -2.62 32.82 -2.95
C LYS A 143 -3.46 33.21 -1.73
N PHE A 144 -4.78 33.04 -1.81
CA PHE A 144 -5.65 33.27 -0.66
C PHE A 144 -5.28 32.37 0.52
N ILE A 145 -4.89 31.12 0.25
CA ILE A 145 -4.51 30.14 1.27
C ILE A 145 -3.04 30.31 1.65
N TYR A 146 -2.13 30.28 0.68
CA TYR A 146 -0.69 30.11 0.94
C TYR A 146 0.09 31.42 1.09
N GLU A 147 -0.42 32.54 0.58
CA GLU A 147 0.24 33.85 0.64
C GLU A 147 -0.54 34.86 1.48
N GLN A 148 -1.62 34.42 2.11
CA GLN A 148 -2.55 35.25 2.89
C GLN A 148 -3.14 36.44 2.11
N ALA A 149 -3.20 36.36 0.78
CA ALA A 149 -3.82 37.37 -0.06
C ALA A 149 -5.33 37.49 0.22
N ASP A 150 -5.95 38.55 -0.28
CA ASP A 150 -7.41 38.69 -0.27
C ASP A 150 -8.05 37.74 -1.29
N ILE A 151 -9.29 37.34 -1.02
CA ILE A 151 -10.08 36.55 -1.97
C ILE A 151 -10.37 37.41 -3.21
N PRO A 152 -9.99 36.95 -4.42
CA PRO A 152 -10.23 37.72 -5.64
C PRO A 152 -11.72 37.72 -5.99
N ASN A 153 -12.16 38.77 -6.67
CA ASN A 153 -13.43 38.75 -7.41
C ASN A 153 -13.24 37.91 -8.70
N SER A 154 -14.33 37.48 -9.32
CA SER A 154 -14.21 36.95 -10.69
C SER A 154 -13.96 38.09 -11.68
N CYS A 155 -13.26 37.82 -12.78
CA CYS A 155 -13.03 38.80 -13.85
C CYS A 155 -14.36 39.37 -14.40
N GLU A 156 -15.38 38.53 -14.54
CA GLU A 156 -16.72 38.91 -15.00
C GLU A 156 -17.45 39.81 -14.00
N GLU A 157 -17.30 39.57 -12.70
CA GLU A 157 -17.85 40.44 -11.65
C GLU A 157 -17.16 41.81 -11.64
N GLU A 158 -15.83 41.84 -11.84
CA GLU A 158 -15.06 43.10 -11.94
C GLU A 158 -15.40 43.92 -13.19
N ASN A 159 -15.65 43.24 -14.30
CA ASN A 159 -15.93 43.88 -15.59
C ASN A 159 -17.44 44.04 -15.88
N HIS A 160 -18.31 43.69 -14.93
CA HIS A 160 -19.77 43.73 -15.08
C HIS A 160 -20.29 42.97 -16.30
N ILE A 161 -19.74 41.77 -16.54
CA ILE A 161 -20.15 40.89 -17.63
C ILE A 161 -21.34 40.06 -17.13
N GLU A 162 -22.51 40.26 -17.75
CA GLU A 162 -23.75 39.53 -17.45
C GLU A 162 -23.88 38.23 -18.27
N SER A 163 -24.80 37.36 -17.86
CA SER A 163 -25.15 36.16 -18.63
C SER A 163 -25.83 36.48 -19.96
N GLU A 164 -25.58 35.60 -20.94
CA GLU A 164 -26.12 35.70 -22.30
C GLU A 164 -27.22 34.66 -22.52
N GLU A 165 -28.29 35.01 -23.25
CA GLU A 165 -29.25 34.02 -23.73
C GLU A 165 -28.68 33.28 -24.96
N VAL A 166 -28.72 31.96 -24.92
CA VAL A 166 -28.14 31.07 -25.94
C VAL A 166 -29.12 29.99 -26.35
N THR A 167 -28.95 29.46 -27.57
CA THR A 167 -29.76 28.34 -28.08
C THR A 167 -29.15 26.96 -27.78
N GLU A 168 -27.91 26.95 -27.29
CA GLU A 168 -27.16 25.75 -26.90
C GLU A 168 -27.85 24.98 -25.76
N GLU A 169 -27.63 23.67 -25.71
CA GLU A 169 -28.11 22.83 -24.62
C GLU A 169 -27.33 23.06 -23.32
N SER A 170 -27.92 22.65 -22.19
CA SER A 170 -27.24 22.69 -20.90
C SER A 170 -25.93 21.89 -20.93
N ARG A 171 -24.87 22.52 -20.43
CA ARG A 171 -23.51 21.98 -20.34
C ARG A 171 -22.69 22.76 -19.30
N THR A 172 -21.61 22.16 -18.83
CA THR A 172 -20.61 22.82 -17.98
C THR A 172 -19.22 22.57 -18.53
N VAL A 173 -18.37 23.59 -18.51
CA VAL A 173 -16.95 23.50 -18.83
C VAL A 173 -16.16 24.14 -17.69
N ILE A 174 -15.24 23.39 -17.11
CA ILE A 174 -14.32 23.89 -16.09
C ILE A 174 -12.90 23.77 -16.66
N THR A 175 -12.18 24.89 -16.69
CA THR A 175 -10.76 24.96 -17.01
C THR A 175 -10.01 25.32 -15.74
N ALA A 176 -9.17 24.41 -15.26
CA ALA A 176 -8.34 24.58 -14.07
C ALA A 176 -6.87 24.47 -14.46
N ARG A 177 -6.09 25.53 -14.24
CA ARG A 177 -4.64 25.53 -14.39
C ARG A 177 -4.00 25.66 -13.03
N PHE A 178 -3.01 24.82 -12.76
CA PHE A 178 -2.27 24.79 -11.52
C PHE A 178 -0.90 25.46 -11.76
N PRO A 179 -0.35 26.15 -10.75
CA PRO A 179 0.95 26.78 -10.92
C PRO A 179 2.06 25.73 -11.04
N LEU A 180 3.12 26.07 -11.78
CA LEU A 180 4.29 25.22 -11.94
C LEU A 180 5.19 25.25 -10.70
N GLU A 181 5.31 26.44 -10.09
CA GLU A 181 5.96 26.68 -8.81
C GLU A 181 4.88 26.92 -7.75
N PHE A 182 4.96 26.23 -6.61
CA PHE A 182 4.03 26.36 -5.50
C PHE A 182 4.79 26.79 -4.22
N PRO A 183 4.22 27.65 -3.36
CA PRO A 183 4.90 28.05 -2.11
C PRO A 183 5.19 26.90 -1.13
N ASP A 184 4.47 25.78 -1.26
CA ASP A 184 4.57 24.58 -0.44
C ASP A 184 5.08 23.42 -1.31
N GLU A 185 6.28 22.92 -1.00
CA GLU A 185 6.96 21.85 -1.74
C GLU A 185 6.17 20.54 -1.74
N THR A 186 5.49 20.20 -0.64
CA THR A 186 4.71 18.95 -0.54
C THR A 186 3.51 18.99 -1.48
N ILE A 187 2.84 20.15 -1.55
CA ILE A 187 1.72 20.36 -2.44
C ILE A 187 2.20 20.46 -3.89
N GLU A 188 3.31 21.15 -4.15
CA GLU A 188 3.92 21.19 -5.49
C GLU A 188 4.16 19.79 -6.03
N GLU A 189 4.77 18.92 -5.22
CA GLU A 189 5.10 17.56 -5.62
C GLU A 189 3.83 16.70 -5.77
N SER A 190 2.82 16.89 -4.92
CA SER A 190 1.51 16.24 -5.10
C SER A 190 0.83 16.65 -6.41
N LEU A 191 0.86 17.95 -6.74
CA LEU A 191 0.31 18.45 -8.00
C LEU A 191 1.12 17.93 -9.19
N ALA A 192 2.44 17.95 -9.11
CA ALA A 192 3.32 17.38 -10.12
C ALA A 192 3.00 15.90 -10.35
N ALA A 193 2.84 15.12 -9.27
CA ALA A 193 2.46 13.71 -9.32
C ALA A 193 1.13 13.47 -10.03
N THR A 194 0.11 14.33 -9.79
CA THR A 194 -1.16 14.29 -10.53
C THR A 194 -0.92 14.30 -12.04
N PHE A 195 -0.11 15.23 -12.55
CA PHE A 195 0.16 15.34 -13.98
C PHE A 195 1.11 14.25 -14.50
N ARG A 196 2.06 13.75 -13.69
CA ARG A 196 2.90 12.60 -14.06
C ARG A 196 2.09 11.34 -14.30
N ILE A 197 1.00 11.11 -13.56
CA ILE A 197 0.08 9.98 -13.82
C ILE A 197 -0.46 10.04 -15.26
N ALA A 198 -0.77 11.24 -15.76
CA ALA A 198 -1.30 11.44 -17.11
C ALA A 198 -0.25 11.22 -18.21
N GLU A 199 1.05 11.24 -17.90
CA GLU A 199 2.12 10.95 -18.87
C GLU A 199 2.14 9.47 -19.30
N SER A 200 1.59 8.58 -18.47
CA SER A 200 1.46 7.14 -18.76
C SER A 200 0.01 6.80 -19.06
N GLU A 201 -0.27 6.47 -20.33
CA GLU A 201 -1.60 6.06 -20.81
C GLU A 201 -2.17 4.89 -19.97
N GLU A 202 -1.34 3.92 -19.59
CA GLU A 202 -1.75 2.78 -18.78
C GLU A 202 -2.09 3.20 -17.35
N THR A 203 -1.28 4.08 -16.75
CA THR A 203 -1.47 4.54 -15.37
C THR A 203 -2.74 5.38 -15.22
N ILE A 204 -2.95 6.37 -16.10
CA ILE A 204 -4.16 7.21 -16.06
C ILE A 204 -5.42 6.37 -16.32
N LYS A 205 -5.40 5.40 -17.24
CA LYS A 205 -6.53 4.48 -17.45
C LYS A 205 -6.86 3.70 -16.19
N ALA A 206 -5.85 3.13 -15.52
CA ALA A 206 -6.04 2.35 -14.30
C ALA A 206 -6.54 3.23 -13.14
N VAL A 207 -5.99 4.43 -12.95
CA VAL A 207 -6.44 5.40 -11.94
C VAL A 207 -7.90 5.78 -12.18
N LEU A 208 -8.25 6.22 -13.39
CA LEU A 208 -9.61 6.63 -13.71
C LEU A 208 -10.62 5.48 -13.50
N ARG A 209 -10.29 4.27 -13.93
CA ARG A 209 -11.20 3.11 -13.83
C ARG A 209 -11.22 2.43 -12.46
N THR A 210 -10.30 2.72 -11.54
CA THR A 210 -10.27 2.09 -10.21
C THR A 210 -10.47 3.06 -9.05
N LYS A 211 -10.34 4.37 -9.28
CA LYS A 211 -10.40 5.40 -8.23
C LYS A 211 -11.46 6.49 -8.48
N THR A 212 -12.10 6.50 -9.66
CA THR A 212 -13.07 7.53 -10.04
C THR A 212 -14.36 6.95 -10.59
N ILE A 213 -15.35 7.81 -10.84
CA ILE A 213 -16.64 7.42 -11.42
C ILE A 213 -16.54 6.84 -12.83
N ILE A 214 -15.44 7.04 -13.55
CA ILE A 214 -15.19 6.33 -14.83
C ILE A 214 -15.18 4.82 -14.62
N GLY A 215 -14.71 4.40 -13.45
CA GLY A 215 -14.74 3.02 -12.94
C GLY A 215 -16.08 2.55 -12.40
N PHE A 216 -17.20 3.01 -12.95
CA PHE A 216 -18.54 2.70 -12.42
C PHE A 216 -18.79 1.18 -12.34
N LEU A 217 -19.29 0.70 -11.20
CA LEU A 217 -19.47 -0.72 -10.91
C LEU A 217 -20.83 -1.28 -11.37
N ASP A 218 -21.85 -0.45 -11.59
CA ASP A 218 -23.17 -0.98 -12.00
C ASP A 218 -23.12 -1.88 -13.24
N PRO A 219 -22.32 -1.59 -14.29
CA PRO A 219 -22.19 -2.47 -15.46
C PRO A 219 -21.62 -3.87 -15.16
N ILE A 220 -20.98 -4.08 -14.00
CA ILE A 220 -20.43 -5.39 -13.58
C ILE A 220 -21.51 -6.26 -12.94
N PHE A 221 -22.39 -5.64 -12.16
CA PHE A 221 -23.45 -6.35 -11.44
C PHE A 221 -24.74 -6.45 -12.25
N ASN A 222 -25.00 -5.45 -13.09
CA ASN A 222 -26.23 -5.29 -13.86
C ASN A 222 -25.89 -5.01 -15.33
N LEU A 223 -26.79 -5.34 -16.26
CA LEU A 223 -26.70 -4.95 -17.68
C LEU A 223 -26.99 -3.44 -17.90
N SER A 224 -26.55 -2.62 -16.96
CA SER A 224 -26.72 -1.17 -16.97
C SER A 224 -25.69 -0.51 -17.89
N LYS A 225 -26.08 0.63 -18.46
CA LYS A 225 -25.19 1.45 -19.28
C LYS A 225 -24.47 2.49 -18.42
N CYS A 226 -23.33 2.98 -18.91
CA CYS A 226 -22.58 4.09 -18.32
C CYS A 226 -22.61 5.29 -19.27
N PHE A 227 -22.32 6.48 -18.77
CA PHE A 227 -22.10 7.66 -19.61
C PHE A 227 -20.92 7.46 -20.58
N ASN A 228 -20.89 8.26 -21.64
CA ASN A 228 -19.78 8.28 -22.58
C ASN A 228 -18.64 9.10 -21.99
N PHE A 229 -17.42 8.59 -22.07
CA PHE A 229 -16.22 9.28 -21.60
C PHE A 229 -15.21 9.46 -22.73
N ARG A 230 -14.63 10.65 -22.80
CA ARG A 230 -13.55 11.00 -23.74
C ARG A 230 -12.37 11.55 -22.96
N LEU A 231 -11.18 11.04 -23.25
CA LEU A 231 -9.94 11.49 -22.64
C LEU A 231 -9.02 12.04 -23.72
N SER A 232 -8.47 13.23 -23.50
CA SER A 232 -7.41 13.80 -24.33
C SER A 232 -6.23 14.20 -23.43
N ILE A 233 -5.02 13.80 -23.80
CA ILE A 233 -3.80 14.17 -23.06
C ILE A 233 -2.87 14.82 -24.06
N ASN A 234 -2.44 16.06 -23.77
CA ASN A 234 -1.61 16.87 -24.67
C ASN A 234 -2.16 16.88 -26.11
N GLN A 235 -3.47 17.07 -26.24
CA GLN A 235 -4.23 17.08 -27.50
C GLN A 235 -4.32 15.72 -28.24
N GLN A 236 -3.83 14.64 -27.63
CA GLN A 236 -3.94 13.29 -28.17
C GLN A 236 -5.13 12.55 -27.53
N ASN A 237 -6.04 12.06 -28.36
CA ASN A 237 -7.19 11.29 -27.89
C ASN A 237 -6.76 9.91 -27.39
N ILE A 238 -7.10 9.61 -26.14
CA ILE A 238 -6.85 8.33 -25.49
C ILE A 238 -8.15 7.54 -25.41
N THR A 239 -8.14 6.31 -25.92
CA THR A 239 -9.32 5.44 -25.85
C THR A 239 -9.39 4.76 -24.49
N ILE A 240 -10.50 4.97 -23.79
CA ILE A 240 -10.75 4.38 -22.47
C ILE A 240 -12.18 3.88 -22.38
N LYS A 241 -12.33 2.65 -21.88
CA LYS A 241 -13.62 2.03 -21.64
C LYS A 241 -14.17 2.50 -20.29
N THR A 242 -15.45 2.87 -20.25
CA THR A 242 -16.15 3.12 -18.98
C THR A 242 -16.55 1.82 -18.28
N GLY A 243 -16.56 1.86 -16.96
CA GLY A 243 -16.75 0.69 -16.10
C GLY A 243 -15.47 0.33 -15.34
N TYR A 244 -15.63 -0.25 -14.16
CA TYR A 244 -14.50 -0.60 -13.28
C TYR A 244 -13.50 -1.52 -13.99
N LEU A 245 -12.20 -1.31 -13.75
CA LEU A 245 -11.12 -2.17 -14.25
C LEU A 245 -11.02 -3.41 -13.35
N THR A 246 -11.66 -4.49 -13.75
CA THR A 246 -11.71 -5.71 -12.94
C THR A 246 -10.37 -6.43 -12.87
N THR A 247 -10.13 -7.17 -11.78
CA THR A 247 -8.99 -8.10 -11.66
C THR A 247 -8.92 -9.08 -12.83
N ARG A 248 -10.09 -9.52 -13.33
CA ARG A 248 -10.17 -10.39 -14.52
C ARG A 248 -9.63 -9.72 -15.79
N GLU A 249 -9.96 -8.44 -16.02
CA GLU A 249 -9.40 -7.68 -17.15
C GLU A 249 -7.89 -7.52 -17.00
N ILE A 250 -7.44 -7.11 -15.82
CA ILE A 250 -6.02 -6.95 -15.48
C ILE A 250 -5.23 -8.21 -15.80
N VAL A 251 -5.67 -9.35 -15.29
CA VAL A 251 -4.94 -10.62 -15.46
C VAL A 251 -5.02 -11.13 -16.90
N ARG A 252 -6.07 -10.79 -17.67
CA ARG A 252 -6.16 -11.14 -19.10
C ARG A 252 -5.17 -10.38 -19.98
N GLU A 253 -4.71 -9.22 -19.55
CA GLU A 253 -3.73 -8.44 -20.34
C GLU A 253 -2.32 -9.01 -20.25
N ILE A 254 -2.01 -9.74 -19.18
CA ILE A 254 -0.68 -10.32 -18.93
C ILE A 254 -0.63 -11.82 -19.21
N VAL A 255 -1.75 -12.53 -19.04
CA VAL A 255 -1.82 -13.98 -19.21
C VAL A 255 -2.44 -14.34 -20.57
N PRO A 256 -1.85 -15.28 -21.34
CA PRO A 256 -2.42 -15.72 -22.62
C PRO A 256 -3.86 -16.24 -22.52
N TYR A 257 -4.66 -15.98 -23.55
CA TYR A 257 -6.08 -16.38 -23.65
C TYR A 257 -6.37 -17.88 -23.47
N SER A 258 -5.36 -18.74 -23.64
CA SER A 258 -5.49 -20.19 -23.49
C SER A 258 -5.57 -20.66 -22.04
N GLN A 259 -5.34 -19.79 -21.06
CA GLN A 259 -5.36 -20.16 -19.65
C GLN A 259 -6.75 -20.04 -19.02
N ALA A 260 -6.94 -20.74 -17.90
CA ALA A 260 -8.27 -21.03 -17.36
C ALA A 260 -8.75 -19.95 -16.37
N PHE A 261 -9.73 -19.15 -16.79
CA PHE A 261 -10.44 -18.18 -15.95
C PHE A 261 -11.86 -18.67 -15.69
N TYR A 262 -12.32 -18.64 -14.45
CA TYR A 262 -13.62 -19.19 -14.09
C TYR A 262 -14.46 -18.23 -13.28
N ASP A 263 -15.75 -18.14 -13.58
CA ASP A 263 -16.72 -17.76 -12.54
C ASP A 263 -16.79 -18.90 -11.51
N LYS A 264 -16.92 -18.58 -10.23
CA LYS A 264 -16.93 -19.57 -9.14
C LYS A 264 -17.96 -20.68 -9.35
N LYS A 265 -19.17 -20.38 -9.87
CA LYS A 265 -20.20 -21.40 -10.12
C LYS A 265 -19.79 -22.36 -11.23
N GLU A 266 -19.09 -21.87 -12.26
CA GLU A 266 -18.53 -22.72 -13.31
C GLU A 266 -17.38 -23.57 -12.76
N TYR A 267 -16.54 -22.96 -11.93
CA TYR A 267 -15.44 -23.63 -11.27
C TYR A 267 -15.91 -24.77 -10.37
N GLU A 268 -17.01 -24.60 -9.63
CA GLU A 268 -17.60 -25.66 -8.82
C GLU A 268 -18.03 -26.88 -9.63
N LYS A 269 -18.67 -26.65 -10.78
CA LYS A 269 -19.02 -27.75 -11.71
C LYS A 269 -17.76 -28.49 -12.17
N PHE A 270 -16.69 -27.74 -12.44
CA PHE A 270 -15.41 -28.31 -12.83
C PHE A 270 -14.75 -29.12 -11.69
N ILE A 271 -14.83 -28.64 -10.44
CA ILE A 271 -14.37 -29.37 -9.26
C ILE A 271 -15.10 -30.71 -9.14
N THR A 272 -16.44 -30.72 -9.24
CA THR A 272 -17.26 -31.94 -9.16
C THR A 272 -16.95 -32.90 -10.30
N ALA A 273 -16.78 -32.41 -11.53
CA ALA A 273 -16.47 -33.23 -12.69
C ALA A 273 -15.12 -33.97 -12.57
N THR A 274 -14.19 -33.42 -11.79
CA THR A 274 -12.84 -33.97 -11.61
C THR A 274 -12.70 -34.89 -10.40
N GLU A 275 -13.74 -35.09 -9.58
CA GLU A 275 -13.68 -35.88 -8.33
C GLU A 275 -13.28 -37.36 -8.53
N LYS A 276 -13.57 -37.92 -9.72
CA LYS A 276 -13.26 -39.31 -10.05
C LYS A 276 -11.81 -39.53 -10.51
N LEU A 277 -11.06 -38.45 -10.76
CA LEU A 277 -9.66 -38.52 -11.14
C LEU A 277 -8.77 -38.85 -9.94
N ASP A 278 -7.55 -39.33 -10.15
CA ASP A 278 -6.56 -39.44 -9.09
C ASP A 278 -6.10 -38.06 -8.59
N ASN A 279 -5.48 -38.00 -7.41
CA ASN A 279 -5.12 -36.74 -6.75
C ASN A 279 -4.21 -35.83 -7.60
N ASN A 280 -3.31 -36.39 -8.40
CA ASN A 280 -2.37 -35.59 -9.21
C ASN A 280 -3.07 -35.01 -10.44
N ALA A 281 -3.91 -35.82 -11.10
CA ALA A 281 -4.75 -35.37 -12.19
C ALA A 281 -5.77 -34.32 -11.72
N GLN A 282 -6.37 -34.49 -10.53
CA GLN A 282 -7.24 -33.48 -9.91
C GLN A 282 -6.51 -32.14 -9.71
N ASN A 283 -5.35 -32.16 -9.06
CA ASN A 283 -4.61 -30.93 -8.77
C ASN A 283 -4.17 -30.19 -10.04
N THR A 284 -3.82 -30.94 -11.09
CA THR A 284 -3.43 -30.36 -12.38
C THR A 284 -4.63 -29.77 -13.12
N ALA A 285 -5.71 -30.54 -13.24
CA ALA A 285 -6.91 -30.12 -13.94
C ALA A 285 -7.56 -28.90 -13.29
N ARG A 286 -7.57 -28.83 -11.96
CA ARG A 286 -8.23 -27.77 -11.19
C ARG A 286 -7.51 -26.43 -11.24
N LYS A 287 -6.30 -26.34 -11.78
CA LYS A 287 -5.57 -25.07 -11.85
C LYS A 287 -6.40 -23.99 -12.56
N ALA A 288 -6.48 -22.83 -11.94
CA ALA A 288 -7.18 -21.66 -12.43
C ALA A 288 -6.26 -20.44 -12.32
N VAL A 289 -6.22 -19.59 -13.33
CA VAL A 289 -5.48 -18.31 -13.27
C VAL A 289 -6.19 -17.32 -12.38
N LEU A 290 -7.52 -17.32 -12.48
CA LEU A 290 -8.39 -16.45 -11.72
C LEU A 290 -9.74 -17.13 -11.51
N ILE A 291 -10.25 -16.98 -10.29
CA ILE A 291 -11.61 -17.36 -9.91
C ILE A 291 -12.25 -16.11 -9.34
N ASP A 292 -13.42 -15.72 -9.84
CA ASP A 292 -14.19 -14.60 -9.29
C ASP A 292 -15.65 -14.96 -9.06
N GLU A 293 -16.33 -14.14 -8.26
CA GLU A 293 -17.76 -14.25 -8.00
C GLU A 293 -18.35 -12.87 -7.72
N HIS A 294 -19.57 -12.66 -8.20
CA HIS A 294 -20.36 -11.46 -7.93
C HIS A 294 -21.51 -11.84 -7.00
N ILE A 295 -21.61 -11.19 -5.84
CA ILE A 295 -22.64 -11.44 -4.84
C ILE A 295 -23.46 -10.15 -4.68
N GLN A 296 -24.78 -10.25 -4.73
CA GLN A 296 -25.67 -9.10 -4.57
C GLN A 296 -26.53 -9.26 -3.31
N ASN A 297 -27.07 -8.13 -2.82
CA ASN A 297 -27.98 -8.07 -1.69
C ASN A 297 -27.39 -8.65 -0.40
N VAL A 298 -26.13 -8.33 -0.11
CA VAL A 298 -25.44 -8.77 1.11
C VAL A 298 -25.71 -7.76 2.23
N PRO A 299 -26.48 -8.12 3.27
CA PRO A 299 -26.66 -7.27 4.43
C PRO A 299 -25.41 -7.29 5.32
N ILE A 300 -24.93 -6.10 5.73
CA ILE A 300 -23.78 -5.95 6.64
C ILE A 300 -24.18 -5.14 7.88
N GLY A 301 -23.95 -5.72 9.05
CA GLY A 301 -24.30 -5.17 10.36
C GLY A 301 -25.64 -5.68 10.90
N SER A 302 -25.94 -5.37 12.16
CA SER A 302 -27.12 -5.87 12.88
C SER A 302 -28.26 -4.86 12.96
N ASN A 303 -27.96 -3.61 13.34
CA ASN A 303 -28.93 -2.52 13.42
C ASN A 303 -28.80 -1.66 12.17
N GLN A 304 -29.88 -1.55 11.37
CA GLN A 304 -29.90 -0.89 10.06
C GLN A 304 -28.76 -1.40 9.16
N PRO A 305 -28.87 -2.65 8.68
CA PRO A 305 -27.82 -3.27 7.88
C PRO A 305 -27.62 -2.50 6.57
N LEU A 306 -26.38 -2.39 6.15
CA LEU A 306 -26.03 -1.90 4.82
C LEU A 306 -26.35 -2.98 3.79
N ASN A 307 -27.08 -2.62 2.74
CA ASN A 307 -27.22 -3.40 1.53
C ASN A 307 -25.99 -3.21 0.64
N THR A 308 -25.28 -4.29 0.39
CA THR A 308 -24.03 -4.25 -0.37
C THR A 308 -24.02 -5.25 -1.52
N ARG A 309 -23.21 -4.94 -2.53
CA ARG A 309 -22.80 -5.85 -3.59
C ARG A 309 -21.30 -6.11 -3.45
N ILE A 310 -20.86 -7.32 -3.72
CA ILE A 310 -19.49 -7.74 -3.49
C ILE A 310 -18.96 -8.41 -4.74
N LEU A 311 -17.82 -7.92 -5.23
CA LEU A 311 -17.00 -8.57 -6.25
C LEU A 311 -15.82 -9.21 -5.54
N ILE A 312 -15.67 -10.52 -5.64
CA ILE A 312 -14.51 -11.25 -5.12
C ILE A 312 -13.70 -11.74 -6.31
N SER A 313 -12.39 -11.51 -6.30
CA SER A 313 -11.47 -12.07 -7.30
C SER A 313 -10.27 -12.67 -6.60
N ALA A 314 -9.97 -13.93 -6.90
CA ALA A 314 -8.80 -14.65 -6.45
C ALA A 314 -7.85 -14.86 -7.63
N THR A 315 -6.66 -14.28 -7.55
CA THR A 315 -5.58 -14.52 -8.52
C THR A 315 -4.24 -14.57 -7.79
N SER A 316 -3.09 -14.49 -8.45
CA SER A 316 -1.81 -14.42 -7.76
C SER A 316 -1.28 -13.00 -7.58
N LYS A 317 -0.47 -12.81 -6.53
CA LYS A 317 0.33 -11.59 -6.36
C LYS A 317 1.23 -11.34 -7.56
N SER A 318 1.80 -12.41 -8.15
CA SER A 318 2.65 -12.30 -9.33
C SER A 318 1.93 -11.67 -10.52
N HIS A 319 0.68 -12.04 -10.76
CA HIS A 319 -0.10 -11.46 -11.85
C HIS A 319 -0.35 -9.96 -11.63
N ILE A 320 -0.71 -9.57 -10.41
CA ILE A 320 -0.93 -8.14 -10.10
C ILE A 320 0.39 -7.36 -10.19
N ASN A 321 1.49 -7.92 -9.69
CA ASN A 321 2.80 -7.30 -9.76
C ASN A 321 3.29 -7.13 -11.20
N GLU A 322 3.13 -8.16 -12.05
CA GLU A 322 3.48 -8.10 -13.46
C GLU A 322 2.67 -7.02 -14.21
N TYR A 323 1.38 -6.87 -13.87
CA TYR A 323 0.58 -5.78 -14.40
C TYR A 323 1.08 -4.39 -13.94
N ASN A 324 1.46 -4.27 -12.65
CA ASN A 324 1.98 -3.03 -12.09
C ASN A 324 3.34 -2.60 -12.69
N GLU A 325 4.09 -3.49 -13.36
CA GLU A 325 5.30 -3.10 -14.10
C GLU A 325 5.01 -2.06 -15.19
N LYS A 326 3.75 -1.99 -15.69
CA LYS A 326 3.30 -0.95 -16.63
C LYS A 326 3.27 0.46 -16.02
N PHE A 327 3.26 0.57 -14.70
CA PHE A 327 3.20 1.84 -13.95
C PHE A 327 4.59 2.31 -13.49
N ARG A 328 5.66 1.77 -14.07
CA ARG A 328 7.02 2.29 -13.84
C ARG A 328 7.33 3.38 -14.86
N GLY A 329 7.85 4.50 -14.38
CA GLY A 329 8.36 5.59 -15.21
C GLY A 329 9.64 5.18 -15.96
N LYS A 330 10.09 6.03 -16.90
CA LYS A 330 11.30 5.80 -17.72
C LYS A 330 12.58 5.61 -16.88
N ASP A 331 12.60 6.19 -15.69
CA ASP A 331 13.72 6.12 -14.74
C ASP A 331 13.63 4.91 -13.79
N GLY A 332 12.63 4.04 -13.97
CA GLY A 332 12.42 2.84 -13.15
C GLY A 332 11.66 3.08 -11.84
N ASN A 333 11.35 4.34 -11.49
CA ASN A 333 10.53 4.70 -10.34
C ASN A 333 9.04 4.43 -10.61
N SER A 334 8.33 3.88 -9.62
CA SER A 334 6.88 3.70 -9.69
C SER A 334 6.19 5.05 -9.68
N PHE A 335 5.11 5.21 -10.47
CA PHE A 335 4.12 6.24 -10.15
C PHE A 335 3.60 5.95 -8.74
N ASP A 336 3.09 6.97 -8.03
CA ASP A 336 2.49 6.84 -6.68
C ASP A 336 1.14 6.09 -6.73
N PHE A 337 1.06 5.01 -7.51
CA PHE A 337 -0.12 4.23 -7.81
C PHE A 337 0.26 2.78 -8.11
N SER A 338 -0.45 1.86 -7.48
CA SER A 338 -0.40 0.42 -7.71
C SER A 338 -1.83 -0.14 -7.68
N VAL A 339 -2.06 -1.21 -8.43
CA VAL A 339 -3.20 -2.09 -8.16
C VAL A 339 -2.75 -3.12 -7.14
N GLU A 340 -3.55 -3.34 -6.10
CA GLU A 340 -3.17 -4.26 -5.03
C GLU A 340 -4.33 -5.18 -4.66
N HIS A 341 -3.96 -6.31 -4.07
CA HIS A 341 -4.92 -7.14 -3.34
C HIS A 341 -5.41 -6.40 -2.10
N GLY A 342 -6.58 -6.79 -1.62
CA GLY A 342 -7.21 -6.15 -0.47
C GLY A 342 -8.71 -6.08 -0.60
N LEU A 343 -9.31 -5.55 0.45
CA LEU A 343 -10.72 -5.23 0.58
C LEU A 343 -10.93 -3.74 0.29
N TRP A 344 -11.48 -3.44 -0.87
CA TRP A 344 -11.68 -2.10 -1.38
C TRP A 344 -13.14 -1.66 -1.24
N LEU A 345 -13.35 -0.39 -0.93
CA LEU A 345 -14.68 0.18 -0.79
C LEU A 345 -15.11 0.91 -2.06
N ALA A 346 -16.39 0.77 -2.39
CA ALA A 346 -17.13 1.58 -3.34
C ALA A 346 -18.46 2.02 -2.72
N ILE A 347 -19.00 3.13 -3.19
CA ILE A 347 -20.25 3.70 -2.70
C ILE A 347 -21.12 4.05 -3.90
N LEU A 348 -22.32 3.49 -3.93
CA LEU A 348 -23.31 3.69 -4.98
C LEU A 348 -22.77 3.40 -6.38
N GLY A 349 -21.87 2.43 -6.48
CA GLY A 349 -21.20 2.04 -7.71
C GLY A 349 -19.94 2.85 -8.04
N MET A 350 -19.60 3.90 -7.29
CA MET A 350 -18.37 4.66 -7.49
C MET A 350 -17.23 4.08 -6.65
N PRO A 351 -16.13 3.63 -7.27
CA PRO A 351 -14.95 3.25 -6.51
C PRO A 351 -14.29 4.51 -5.93
N ILE A 352 -13.89 4.44 -4.65
CA ILE A 352 -13.36 5.59 -3.90
C ILE A 352 -11.88 5.46 -3.56
N GLY A 353 -11.24 4.35 -3.94
CA GLY A 353 -9.82 4.12 -3.70
C GLY A 353 -9.43 3.83 -2.25
N VAL A 354 -10.40 3.60 -1.36
CA VAL A 354 -10.14 3.29 0.06
C VAL A 354 -10.00 1.78 0.24
N CYS A 355 -8.83 1.33 0.70
CA CYS A 355 -8.60 -0.03 1.16
C CYS A 355 -8.96 -0.14 2.65
N LEU A 356 -9.90 -1.02 2.98
CA LEU A 356 -10.33 -1.30 4.35
C LEU A 356 -9.43 -2.34 5.03
N ASP A 357 -8.85 -3.24 4.25
CA ASP A 357 -7.96 -4.31 4.71
C ASP A 357 -7.08 -4.77 3.55
N PRO A 358 -5.74 -4.57 3.60
CA PRO A 358 -4.85 -5.04 2.55
C PRO A 358 -4.61 -6.56 2.57
N PHE A 359 -5.16 -7.27 3.56
CA PHE A 359 -4.92 -8.69 3.84
C PHE A 359 -3.45 -9.03 4.13
N GLU A 360 -2.69 -8.08 4.71
CA GLU A 360 -1.26 -8.20 5.05
C GLU A 360 -0.96 -9.27 6.12
N ASP A 361 -1.88 -9.49 7.06
CA ASP A 361 -1.72 -10.45 8.17
C ASP A 361 -1.68 -11.92 7.72
N SER A 362 -1.72 -12.18 6.41
CA SER A 362 -1.62 -13.53 5.87
C SER A 362 -0.75 -13.57 4.63
N ASP A 363 0.29 -14.40 4.65
CA ASP A 363 1.03 -14.85 3.46
C ASP A 363 0.14 -15.63 2.45
N TYR A 364 -1.18 -15.61 2.61
CA TYR A 364 -2.08 -16.67 2.14
C TYR A 364 -3.26 -16.23 1.28
N LEU A 365 -3.60 -14.94 1.19
CA LEU A 365 -4.85 -14.51 0.53
C LEU A 365 -4.61 -13.47 -0.58
N PRO A 366 -4.38 -13.89 -1.83
CA PRO A 366 -4.29 -12.98 -2.97
C PRO A 366 -5.70 -12.64 -3.51
N TYR A 367 -6.54 -12.08 -2.64
CA TYR A 367 -7.89 -11.67 -2.98
C TYR A 367 -7.95 -10.18 -3.23
N THR A 368 -8.63 -9.80 -4.30
CA THR A 368 -9.13 -8.44 -4.51
C THR A 368 -10.63 -8.49 -4.32
N VAL A 369 -11.12 -7.88 -3.24
CA VAL A 369 -12.54 -7.81 -2.92
C VAL A 369 -12.98 -6.36 -3.04
N ILE A 370 -14.08 -6.11 -3.74
CA ILE A 370 -14.73 -4.80 -3.79
C ILE A 370 -16.07 -4.91 -3.11
N VAL A 371 -16.30 -4.11 -2.08
CA VAL A 371 -17.59 -3.97 -1.42
C VAL A 371 -18.20 -2.66 -1.86
N ASP A 372 -19.32 -2.74 -2.56
CA ASP A 372 -20.08 -1.60 -3.04
C ASP A 372 -21.35 -1.41 -2.20
N VAL A 373 -21.37 -0.33 -1.42
CA VAL A 373 -22.50 0.03 -0.56
C VAL A 373 -23.58 0.74 -1.37
N GLN A 374 -24.79 0.17 -1.40
CA GLN A 374 -25.91 0.68 -2.22
C GLN A 374 -26.82 1.66 -1.48
N ASP A 375 -26.65 1.81 -0.16
CA ASP A 375 -27.48 2.70 0.63
C ASP A 375 -26.99 4.15 0.59
N GLU A 376 -27.88 5.07 0.23
CA GLU A 376 -27.56 6.50 0.21
C GLU A 376 -27.33 7.10 1.60
N TRP A 377 -27.88 6.50 2.66
CA TRP A 377 -27.74 7.05 4.01
C TRP A 377 -26.30 6.89 4.55
N VAL A 378 -25.49 5.98 3.99
CA VAL A 378 -24.07 5.83 4.35
C VAL A 378 -23.29 7.13 4.17
N ARG A 379 -23.77 8.02 3.30
CA ARG A 379 -23.21 9.36 3.07
C ARG A 379 -23.16 10.24 4.32
N ARG A 380 -23.95 9.92 5.35
CA ARG A 380 -23.94 10.62 6.65
C ARG A 380 -22.86 10.11 7.60
N GLU A 381 -22.30 8.93 7.33
CA GLU A 381 -21.23 8.31 8.12
C GLU A 381 -19.83 8.55 7.52
N LEU A 382 -19.74 9.15 6.33
CA LEU A 382 -18.47 9.49 5.68
C LEU A 382 -17.80 10.68 6.37
N ASP A 383 -16.50 10.58 6.57
CA ASP A 383 -15.69 11.67 7.11
C ASP A 383 -15.54 12.81 6.07
N ALA A 384 -15.33 14.03 6.54
CA ALA A 384 -15.18 15.20 5.68
C ALA A 384 -13.88 15.08 4.87
N GLY A 385 -14.01 15.01 3.54
CA GLY A 385 -12.89 14.83 2.60
C GLY A 385 -12.31 13.41 2.56
N ARG A 386 -12.33 12.68 3.68
CA ARG A 386 -12.03 11.25 3.70
C ARG A 386 -13.29 10.47 3.34
N LYS A 387 -13.37 10.00 2.09
CA LYS A 387 -14.41 9.07 1.59
C LYS A 387 -14.44 7.71 2.33
N GLY A 388 -13.81 7.59 3.50
CA GLY A 388 -13.83 6.41 4.36
C GLY A 388 -15.08 6.36 5.25
N ILE A 389 -15.40 5.15 5.70
CA ILE A 389 -16.47 4.85 6.65
C ILE A 389 -15.90 4.72 8.08
N SER A 390 -16.76 4.79 9.10
CA SER A 390 -16.32 4.62 10.50
C SER A 390 -15.60 3.29 10.73
N THR A 391 -14.62 3.26 11.63
CA THR A 391 -13.87 2.03 12.01
C THR A 391 -14.79 0.89 12.43
N TYR A 392 -15.91 1.21 13.06
CA TYR A 392 -16.96 0.25 13.40
C TYR A 392 -17.55 -0.43 12.16
N ARG A 393 -17.93 0.34 11.14
CA ARG A 393 -18.42 -0.23 9.86
C ARG A 393 -17.33 -0.98 9.11
N MET A 394 -16.10 -0.46 9.09
CA MET A 394 -14.96 -1.16 8.47
C MET A 394 -14.82 -2.57 9.05
N LYS A 395 -14.89 -2.70 10.38
CA LYS A 395 -14.83 -3.99 11.06
C LYS A 395 -15.99 -4.92 10.65
N GLN A 396 -17.22 -4.42 10.62
CA GLN A 396 -18.38 -5.22 10.19
C GLN A 396 -18.26 -5.71 8.74
N ILE A 397 -17.80 -4.85 7.83
CA ILE A 397 -17.57 -5.22 6.43
C ILE A 397 -16.48 -6.28 6.33
N LYS A 398 -15.35 -6.07 7.01
CA LYS A 398 -14.23 -7.02 7.07
C LYS A 398 -14.71 -8.39 7.54
N GLU A 399 -15.36 -8.47 8.70
CA GLU A 399 -15.88 -9.73 9.26
C GLU A 399 -16.83 -10.44 8.28
N LYS A 400 -17.78 -9.71 7.69
CA LYS A 400 -18.74 -10.32 6.74
C LYS A 400 -18.05 -10.82 5.46
N VAL A 401 -17.04 -10.11 4.96
CA VAL A 401 -16.25 -10.57 3.80
C VAL A 401 -15.48 -11.84 4.14
N TYR A 402 -14.89 -11.95 5.32
CA TYR A 402 -14.23 -13.20 5.75
C TYR A 402 -15.19 -14.38 5.82
N ASP A 403 -16.41 -14.16 6.31
CA ASP A 403 -17.45 -15.19 6.33
C ASP A 403 -17.82 -15.62 4.91
N LEU A 404 -18.02 -14.66 3.99
CA LEU A 404 -18.32 -14.98 2.58
C LEU A 404 -17.18 -15.74 1.89
N LEU A 405 -15.92 -15.36 2.12
CA LEU A 405 -14.77 -16.09 1.56
C LEU A 405 -14.75 -17.56 2.02
N ARG A 406 -15.19 -17.85 3.26
CA ARG A 406 -15.32 -19.21 3.80
C ARG A 406 -16.56 -19.93 3.22
N GLU A 407 -17.73 -19.30 3.32
CA GLU A 407 -19.02 -19.84 2.85
C GLU A 407 -18.99 -20.18 1.36
N HIS A 408 -18.35 -19.34 0.55
CA HIS A 408 -18.24 -19.50 -0.90
C HIS A 408 -17.00 -20.30 -1.33
N ASN A 409 -16.33 -21.00 -0.41
CA ASN A 409 -15.20 -21.89 -0.68
C ASN A 409 -13.97 -21.22 -1.34
N PHE A 410 -13.87 -19.89 -1.40
CA PHE A 410 -12.66 -19.22 -1.93
C PHE A 410 -11.41 -19.63 -1.16
N ILE A 411 -11.52 -19.80 0.16
CA ILE A 411 -10.44 -20.31 1.02
C ILE A 411 -9.99 -21.72 0.61
N LYS A 412 -10.94 -22.57 0.18
CA LYS A 412 -10.66 -23.94 -0.29
C LYS A 412 -10.04 -23.96 -1.69
N TYR A 413 -10.46 -23.05 -2.56
CA TYR A 413 -10.03 -22.99 -3.96
C TYR A 413 -8.71 -22.26 -4.18
N ARG A 414 -8.25 -21.46 -3.21
CA ARG A 414 -6.98 -20.71 -3.30
C ARG A 414 -5.78 -21.56 -3.78
N ARG A 415 -5.69 -22.82 -3.35
CA ARG A 415 -4.58 -23.74 -3.72
C ARG A 415 -4.51 -24.08 -5.21
N TYR A 416 -5.59 -23.83 -5.93
CA TYR A 416 -5.69 -24.07 -7.35
C TYR A 416 -5.48 -22.79 -8.16
N VAL A 417 -5.44 -21.63 -7.49
CA VAL A 417 -5.14 -20.37 -8.15
C VAL A 417 -3.65 -20.33 -8.48
N VAL A 418 -3.35 -20.26 -9.77
CA VAL A 418 -1.99 -20.31 -10.32
C VAL A 418 -1.28 -19.00 -10.01
N GLY A 419 -0.07 -19.13 -9.45
CA GLY A 419 0.83 -18.04 -9.13
C GLY A 419 0.92 -17.66 -7.63
N ALA A 420 0.10 -18.27 -6.76
CA ALA A 420 0.21 -18.08 -5.31
C ALA A 420 -0.05 -19.38 -4.54
N VAL A 421 0.94 -20.27 -4.56
CA VAL A 421 1.17 -21.27 -3.51
C VAL A 421 2.70 -21.36 -3.38
N ASP A 422 3.22 -21.69 -2.20
CA ASP A 422 4.45 -22.47 -2.20
C ASP A 422 4.13 -23.78 -2.94
N THR A 423 4.36 -23.76 -4.26
CA THR A 423 3.91 -24.77 -5.21
C THR A 423 4.47 -26.15 -4.91
N ARG A 424 5.47 -26.21 -4.03
CA ARG A 424 6.12 -27.41 -3.55
C ARG A 424 5.13 -28.38 -2.89
N ILE A 425 4.29 -27.94 -1.95
CA ILE A 425 3.41 -28.84 -1.16
C ILE A 425 2.38 -29.60 -2.02
N SER A 426 2.03 -29.07 -3.19
CA SER A 426 1.05 -29.63 -4.12
C SER A 426 1.63 -30.05 -5.48
N ASN A 427 2.95 -29.96 -5.68
CA ASN A 427 3.63 -30.41 -6.91
C ASN A 427 3.97 -31.92 -6.79
N PRO A 428 3.40 -32.80 -7.63
CA PRO A 428 3.71 -34.24 -7.59
C PRO A 428 5.14 -34.60 -8.02
N LEU A 429 5.86 -33.65 -8.63
CA LEU A 429 7.30 -33.73 -8.90
C LEU A 429 8.16 -33.06 -7.82
N TYR A 430 7.55 -32.29 -6.92
CA TYR A 430 8.25 -31.80 -5.75
C TYR A 430 8.38 -32.95 -4.77
N ASN A 431 9.59 -33.47 -4.72
CA ASN A 431 9.97 -34.36 -3.66
C ASN A 431 10.71 -33.53 -2.62
N ALA A 432 10.03 -33.24 -1.51
CA ALA A 432 10.64 -32.55 -0.37
C ALA A 432 11.95 -33.22 0.07
N ARG A 433 12.05 -34.56 -0.07
CA ARG A 433 13.30 -35.28 0.22
C ARG A 433 14.40 -34.96 -0.78
N ASP A 434 14.09 -34.77 -2.05
CA ASP A 434 15.12 -34.46 -3.06
C ASP A 434 15.60 -33.01 -2.92
N GLU A 435 14.73 -32.05 -2.61
CA GLU A 435 15.18 -30.69 -2.27
C GLU A 435 16.03 -30.67 -1.00
N LEU A 436 15.60 -31.38 0.06
CA LEU A 436 16.40 -31.51 1.27
C LEU A 436 17.70 -32.28 1.01
N ARG A 437 17.73 -33.27 0.11
CA ARG A 437 18.95 -33.98 -0.31
C ARG A 437 19.88 -33.08 -1.12
N ASN A 438 19.34 -32.23 -1.99
CA ASN A 438 20.13 -31.26 -2.74
C ASN A 438 20.78 -30.26 -1.78
N LYS A 439 20.01 -29.70 -0.83
CA LYS A 439 20.58 -28.87 0.24
C LYS A 439 21.60 -29.65 1.08
N PHE A 440 21.29 -30.90 1.44
CA PHE A 440 22.21 -31.77 2.18
C PHE A 440 23.51 -32.04 1.42
N SER A 441 23.51 -32.03 0.09
CA SER A 441 24.74 -32.20 -0.71
C SER A 441 25.76 -31.07 -0.53
N GLU A 442 25.31 -29.91 -0.04
CA GLU A 442 26.18 -28.79 0.34
C GLU A 442 26.82 -29.00 1.73
N LYS A 443 26.40 -30.03 2.47
CA LYS A 443 26.89 -30.33 3.82
C LYS A 443 27.85 -31.49 3.83
N LYS A 444 28.76 -31.45 4.80
CA LYS A 444 29.65 -32.55 5.14
C LYS A 444 29.37 -33.00 6.57
N GLU A 445 29.40 -34.32 6.77
CA GLU A 445 29.32 -34.93 8.09
C GLU A 445 30.65 -34.83 8.82
N PHE A 446 30.60 -34.51 10.11
CA PHE A 446 31.75 -34.44 10.98
C PHE A 446 31.51 -35.33 12.20
N ASN A 447 32.53 -36.13 12.53
CA ASN A 447 32.52 -36.96 13.73
C ASN A 447 32.86 -36.10 14.96
N ILE A 448 31.92 -35.25 15.35
CA ILE A 448 32.00 -34.42 16.54
C ILE A 448 30.93 -34.83 17.55
N GLU A 449 31.20 -34.54 18.81
CA GLU A 449 30.29 -34.81 19.91
C GLU A 449 29.17 -33.75 19.97
N LEU A 450 28.47 -33.53 18.85
CA LEU A 450 27.23 -32.77 18.75
C LEU A 450 26.15 -33.64 18.07
N LYS A 451 24.89 -33.30 18.23
CA LYS A 451 23.76 -33.82 17.45
C LYS A 451 23.73 -33.14 16.09
N HIS A 452 24.12 -31.87 16.04
CA HIS A 452 24.39 -31.16 14.79
C HIS A 452 25.75 -31.63 14.22
N GLN A 453 25.74 -32.69 13.40
CA GLN A 453 26.95 -33.27 12.81
C GLN A 453 27.21 -32.85 11.36
N TYR A 454 26.27 -32.15 10.72
CA TYR A 454 26.36 -31.76 9.31
C TYR A 454 26.53 -30.25 9.16
N PHE A 455 27.57 -29.82 8.45
CA PHE A 455 27.92 -28.40 8.29
C PHE A 455 28.29 -28.07 6.84
N PRO A 456 28.15 -26.81 6.41
CA PRO A 456 27.69 -25.65 7.19
C PRO A 456 26.16 -25.60 7.39
N PRO A 457 25.65 -24.85 8.39
CA PRO A 457 24.23 -24.51 8.50
C PRO A 457 23.77 -23.77 7.24
N ILE A 458 22.62 -24.16 6.68
CA ILE A 458 22.12 -23.57 5.43
C ILE A 458 21.11 -22.46 5.71
N GLU A 459 20.37 -22.55 6.82
CA GLU A 459 19.33 -21.61 7.23
C GLU A 459 19.62 -21.04 8.63
N GLU A 460 19.05 -19.88 8.95
CA GLU A 460 19.19 -19.23 10.26
C GLU A 460 18.67 -20.10 11.42
N SER A 461 17.59 -20.85 11.18
CA SER A 461 17.04 -21.79 12.16
C SER A 461 18.03 -22.88 12.58
N GLU A 462 18.95 -23.26 11.70
CA GLU A 462 20.03 -24.20 12.02
C GLU A 462 21.10 -23.56 12.91
N VAL A 463 21.38 -22.26 12.74
CA VAL A 463 22.28 -21.48 13.60
C VAL A 463 21.70 -21.37 15.02
N ILE A 464 20.41 -21.05 15.13
CA ILE A 464 19.69 -21.02 16.41
C ILE A 464 19.78 -22.39 17.08
N SER A 465 19.45 -23.46 16.35
CA SER A 465 19.50 -24.82 16.89
C SER A 465 20.89 -25.22 17.36
N LEU A 466 21.95 -24.86 16.61
CA LEU A 466 23.33 -25.14 17.00
C LEU A 466 23.72 -24.38 18.26
N PHE A 467 23.39 -23.09 18.35
CA PHE A 467 23.67 -22.28 19.54
C PHE A 467 23.03 -22.88 20.79
N ILE A 468 21.75 -23.27 20.72
CA ILE A 468 21.04 -23.90 21.84
C ILE A 468 21.66 -25.25 22.22
N GLU A 469 22.13 -26.04 21.25
CA GLU A 469 22.86 -27.27 21.56
C GLU A 469 24.17 -26.98 22.30
N LEU A 470 24.95 -25.99 21.85
CA LEU A 470 26.20 -25.59 22.51
C LEU A 470 25.95 -25.10 23.94
N LEU A 471 24.83 -24.41 24.19
CA LEU A 471 24.40 -24.07 25.54
C LEU A 471 24.05 -25.31 26.37
N SER A 472 23.32 -26.26 25.79
CA SER A 472 22.85 -27.46 26.47
C SER A 472 23.97 -28.43 26.86
N ARG A 473 25.14 -28.29 26.23
CA ARG A 473 26.35 -29.09 26.49
C ARG A 473 27.40 -28.35 27.31
N ASP A 474 27.07 -27.17 27.84
CA ASP A 474 28.00 -26.31 28.57
C ASP A 474 29.28 -25.96 27.77
N ILE A 475 29.22 -25.97 26.44
CA ILE A 475 30.31 -25.48 25.57
C ILE A 475 30.26 -23.95 25.52
N LEU A 476 29.05 -23.41 25.38
CA LEU A 476 28.75 -22.01 25.61
C LEU A 476 28.01 -21.91 26.94
N ILE A 477 28.44 -20.99 27.81
CA ILE A 477 27.95 -20.93 29.19
C ILE A 477 27.56 -19.51 29.59
N GLY A 478 26.69 -19.44 30.59
CA GLY A 478 26.19 -18.21 31.17
C GLY A 478 24.90 -17.69 30.53
N TYR A 479 24.52 -18.16 29.34
CA TYR A 479 23.26 -17.77 28.69
C TYR A 479 22.10 -18.65 29.12
N LYS A 480 20.97 -18.04 29.46
CA LYS A 480 19.71 -18.73 29.75
C LYS A 480 18.60 -18.14 28.87
N PRO A 481 18.08 -18.90 27.89
CA PRO A 481 17.01 -18.41 27.03
C PRO A 481 15.76 -18.12 27.87
N LYS A 482 15.21 -16.91 27.72
CA LYS A 482 13.87 -16.59 28.23
C LYS A 482 12.83 -16.78 27.14
N ILE A 483 13.11 -16.25 25.95
CA ILE A 483 12.22 -16.29 24.78
C ILE A 483 13.09 -16.48 23.53
N ILE A 484 12.60 -17.32 22.61
CA ILE A 484 13.09 -17.41 21.23
C ILE A 484 11.86 -17.26 20.33
N SER A 485 11.91 -16.38 19.35
CA SER A 485 10.80 -16.02 18.48
C SER A 485 11.19 -16.14 17.01
N GLY A 486 10.28 -16.63 16.18
CA GLY A 486 10.40 -16.60 14.72
C GLY A 486 9.48 -15.58 14.03
N TYR A 487 8.71 -14.80 14.80
CA TYR A 487 7.67 -13.90 14.26
C TYR A 487 7.79 -12.46 14.78
N GLN A 488 8.69 -12.22 15.74
CA GLN A 488 8.91 -10.90 16.31
C GLN A 488 10.09 -10.22 15.61
N VAL A 489 10.25 -8.91 15.84
CA VAL A 489 11.32 -8.11 15.20
C VAL A 489 12.72 -8.64 15.55
N TYR A 490 12.92 -9.15 16.77
CA TYR A 490 14.19 -9.75 17.23
C TYR A 490 13.98 -11.20 17.66
N ASP A 491 15.04 -11.99 17.53
CA ASP A 491 14.93 -13.45 17.54
C ASP A 491 14.98 -14.04 18.95
N GLY A 492 15.66 -13.39 19.90
CA GLY A 492 15.84 -13.97 21.23
C GLY A 492 16.05 -12.98 22.37
N LEU A 493 15.51 -13.31 23.53
CA LEU A 493 15.77 -12.64 24.81
C LEU A 493 16.36 -13.63 25.80
N PHE A 494 17.52 -13.30 26.36
CA PHE A 494 18.28 -14.15 27.27
C PHE A 494 18.53 -13.43 28.59
N SER A 495 18.70 -14.20 29.66
CA SER A 495 19.45 -13.72 30.83
C SER A 495 20.88 -14.25 30.74
N TYR A 496 21.84 -13.47 31.22
CA TYR A 496 23.24 -13.85 31.25
C TYR A 496 23.77 -13.83 32.68
N THR A 497 24.45 -14.89 33.12
CA THR A 497 25.11 -14.95 34.42
C THR A 497 26.33 -15.86 34.36
N LEU A 498 27.51 -15.32 34.61
CA LEU A 498 28.76 -16.07 34.64
C LEU A 498 29.54 -15.76 35.91
N LYS A 499 29.90 -16.80 36.66
CA LYS A 499 30.74 -16.68 37.86
C LYS A 499 32.19 -16.94 37.49
N GLN A 500 33.11 -16.27 38.17
CA GLN A 500 34.53 -16.52 38.04
C GLN A 500 34.86 -17.95 38.50
N ASP A 501 35.45 -18.73 37.60
CA ASP A 501 35.86 -20.12 37.79
C ASP A 501 36.94 -20.46 36.76
N GLU A 502 37.74 -21.50 37.00
CA GLU A 502 38.78 -21.95 36.04
C GLU A 502 38.18 -22.28 34.66
N LYS A 503 36.91 -22.74 34.60
CA LYS A 503 36.21 -23.05 33.35
C LYS A 503 35.63 -21.82 32.64
N THR A 504 35.56 -20.67 33.30
CA THR A 504 35.00 -19.43 32.74
C THR A 504 36.08 -18.40 32.43
N GLU A 505 37.24 -18.52 33.05
CA GLU A 505 38.41 -17.69 32.81
C GLU A 505 39.09 -18.02 31.47
N TYR A 506 39.51 -16.97 30.77
CA TYR A 506 40.30 -17.10 29.55
C TYR A 506 41.67 -17.72 29.84
N SER A 507 42.02 -18.77 29.09
CA SER A 507 43.33 -19.41 29.12
C SER A 507 43.69 -19.96 27.75
N THR A 508 44.90 -20.52 27.60
CA THR A 508 45.28 -21.26 26.38
C THR A 508 44.38 -22.45 26.12
N ASP A 509 43.83 -23.05 27.18
CA ASP A 509 42.95 -24.21 27.11
C ASP A 509 41.46 -23.80 27.05
N ASN A 510 41.15 -22.55 27.43
CA ASN A 510 39.81 -21.98 27.37
C ASN A 510 39.80 -20.63 26.65
N ILE A 511 39.95 -20.69 25.33
CA ILE A 511 40.01 -19.49 24.51
C ILE A 511 38.68 -18.73 24.42
N LEU A 512 37.55 -19.34 24.82
CA LEU A 512 36.22 -18.71 24.84
C LEU A 512 35.97 -17.91 26.13
N GLY A 513 36.80 -18.10 27.15
CA GLY A 513 36.67 -17.49 28.45
C GLY A 513 36.82 -15.96 28.49
N ILE A 514 36.55 -15.42 29.67
CA ILE A 514 36.64 -14.01 30.00
C ILE A 514 37.91 -13.76 30.84
N GLN A 515 38.60 -12.65 30.61
CA GLN A 515 39.79 -12.31 31.40
C GLN A 515 39.45 -12.13 32.88
N LYS A 516 40.32 -12.65 33.76
CA LYS A 516 40.19 -12.53 35.22
C LYS A 516 39.95 -11.08 35.70
N GLN A 517 40.61 -10.12 35.04
CA GLN A 517 40.46 -8.70 35.32
C GLN A 517 39.04 -8.18 35.09
N VAL A 518 38.30 -8.74 34.13
CA VAL A 518 36.91 -8.37 33.87
C VAL A 518 36.05 -8.85 35.04
N PHE A 519 36.21 -10.08 35.51
CA PHE A 519 35.48 -10.57 36.69
C PHE A 519 35.73 -9.71 37.94
N HIS A 520 36.96 -9.25 38.16
CA HIS A 520 37.26 -8.35 39.28
C HIS A 520 36.51 -7.01 39.20
N ARG A 521 36.16 -6.52 38.00
CA ARG A 521 35.33 -5.30 37.84
C ARG A 521 33.85 -5.54 38.19
N TYR A 522 33.42 -6.80 38.27
CA TYR A 522 32.05 -7.22 38.53
C TYR A 522 31.94 -8.08 39.80
N ASP A 523 32.83 -7.88 40.78
CA ASP A 523 32.82 -8.59 42.07
C ASP A 523 32.76 -10.13 41.93
N GLY A 524 33.43 -10.67 40.91
CA GLY A 524 33.51 -12.11 40.64
C GLY A 524 32.30 -12.70 39.92
N VAL A 525 31.26 -11.91 39.59
CA VAL A 525 30.05 -12.40 38.89
C VAL A 525 29.56 -11.38 37.86
N VAL A 526 29.60 -11.74 36.57
CA VAL A 526 28.99 -10.94 35.49
C VAL A 526 27.54 -11.36 35.33
N ALA A 527 26.59 -10.45 35.50
CA ALA A 527 25.16 -10.74 35.33
C ALA A 527 24.42 -9.65 34.53
N ARG A 528 23.54 -10.07 33.62
CA ARG A 528 22.62 -9.22 32.85
C ARG A 528 21.24 -9.88 32.85
N SER A 529 20.20 -9.13 33.24
CA SER A 529 18.84 -9.67 33.29
C SER A 529 18.29 -9.92 31.89
N ASP A 530 18.55 -9.01 30.97
CA ASP A 530 17.99 -8.99 29.62
C ASP A 530 19.13 -8.71 28.63
N VAL A 531 19.34 -9.68 27.73
CA VAL A 531 20.31 -9.64 26.65
C VAL A 531 19.55 -9.99 25.38
N MET A 532 19.43 -9.02 24.48
CA MET A 532 18.79 -9.19 23.19
C MET A 532 19.76 -9.85 22.22
N VAL A 533 19.41 -11.04 21.76
CA VAL A 533 20.22 -11.86 20.87
C VAL A 533 19.55 -11.93 19.51
N GLU A 534 20.30 -11.59 18.49
CA GLU A 534 19.91 -11.70 17.08
C GLU A 534 20.69 -12.86 16.44
N PHE A 535 20.05 -13.64 15.58
CA PHE A 535 20.68 -14.72 14.86
C PHE A 535 20.72 -14.42 13.36
N LYS A 536 21.83 -14.73 12.71
CA LYS A 536 21.94 -14.69 11.25
C LYS A 536 22.73 -15.87 10.72
N LYS A 537 22.45 -16.29 9.49
CA LYS A 537 23.35 -17.22 8.80
C LYS A 537 24.72 -16.58 8.60
N ASN A 538 24.75 -15.41 7.96
CA ASN A 538 25.97 -14.66 7.73
C ASN A 538 25.85 -13.25 8.31
N LEU A 539 26.98 -12.68 8.72
CA LEU A 539 27.00 -11.30 9.23
C LEU A 539 26.41 -10.28 8.25
N LYS A 540 26.64 -10.43 6.94
CA LYS A 540 26.13 -9.49 5.92
C LYS A 540 24.61 -9.33 5.93
N ASP A 541 23.89 -10.37 6.34
CA ASP A 541 22.44 -10.43 6.23
C ASP A 541 21.76 -9.43 7.20
N ILE A 542 22.43 -9.03 8.29
CA ILE A 542 21.92 -7.99 9.21
C ILE A 542 21.88 -6.60 8.56
N TYR A 543 22.80 -6.29 7.64
CA TYR A 543 22.83 -5.00 6.96
C TYR A 543 21.66 -4.79 6.01
N LEU A 544 21.17 -5.87 5.40
CA LEU A 544 19.97 -5.83 4.57
C LEU A 544 18.74 -5.50 5.41
N ASP A 545 18.63 -6.06 6.61
CA ASP A 545 17.52 -5.80 7.52
C ASP A 545 17.52 -4.35 8.02
N ILE A 546 18.70 -3.77 8.28
CA ILE A 546 18.84 -2.36 8.67
C ILE A 546 18.44 -1.43 7.51
N LYS A 547 18.96 -1.67 6.30
CA LYS A 547 18.64 -0.83 5.12
C LYS A 547 17.15 -0.79 4.81
N ASN A 548 16.44 -1.88 5.11
CA ASN A 548 15.00 -2.00 4.91
C ASN A 548 14.17 -1.49 6.12
N ASN A 549 14.79 -0.80 7.10
CA ASN A 549 14.16 -0.34 8.34
C ASN A 549 13.45 -1.46 9.13
N LYS A 550 13.94 -2.71 9.03
CA LYS A 550 13.37 -3.85 9.77
C LYS A 550 13.97 -4.01 11.16
N LYS A 551 15.26 -3.72 11.31
CA LYS A 551 15.99 -3.89 12.57
C LYS A 551 16.86 -2.68 12.85
N ASP A 552 17.04 -2.36 14.13
CA ASP A 552 18.01 -1.37 14.59
C ASP A 552 19.09 -2.10 15.38
N LEU A 553 20.35 -1.94 14.96
CA LEU A 553 21.50 -2.51 15.66
C LEU A 553 21.54 -2.04 17.11
N SER A 554 21.11 -0.80 17.42
CA SER A 554 21.20 -0.21 18.75
C SER A 554 20.48 -1.04 19.82
N HIS A 555 19.49 -1.81 19.42
CA HIS A 555 18.73 -2.70 20.29
C HIS A 555 19.39 -4.06 20.50
N ILE A 556 20.34 -4.47 19.65
CA ILE A 556 20.97 -5.79 19.69
C ILE A 556 22.17 -5.76 20.64
N ASP A 557 22.15 -6.63 21.65
CA ASP A 557 23.24 -6.78 22.61
C ASP A 557 24.29 -7.80 22.13
N ILE A 558 23.87 -8.86 21.44
CA ILE A 558 24.75 -9.90 20.89
C ILE A 558 24.21 -10.35 19.53
N LEU A 559 25.10 -10.46 18.55
CA LEU A 559 24.81 -11.10 17.28
C LEU A 559 25.45 -12.49 17.23
N VAL A 560 24.66 -13.51 16.95
CA VAL A 560 25.12 -14.89 16.75
C VAL A 560 25.03 -15.21 15.27
N CYS A 561 26.13 -15.66 14.66
CA CYS A 561 26.11 -16.08 13.27
C CYS A 561 26.96 -17.32 13.00
N TRP A 562 26.68 -18.03 11.90
CA TRP A 562 27.53 -19.13 11.49
C TRP A 562 28.89 -18.61 11.02
N ASP A 563 28.91 -17.71 10.05
CA ASP A 563 30.13 -17.14 9.49
C ASP A 563 30.11 -15.60 9.60
N ALA A 564 31.13 -15.08 10.27
CA ALA A 564 31.41 -13.65 10.36
C ALA A 564 32.35 -13.21 9.24
N ASN A 565 32.95 -14.14 8.47
CA ASN A 565 33.65 -13.77 7.24
C ASN A 565 32.64 -13.31 6.19
N TYR A 566 32.55 -12.00 6.09
CA TYR A 566 32.16 -11.31 4.89
C TYR A 566 33.30 -11.51 3.88
N ASP A 567 33.04 -11.95 2.66
CA ASP A 567 34.04 -12.01 1.57
C ASP A 567 34.63 -10.63 1.17
N ASP A 568 34.38 -9.58 1.97
CA ASP A 568 34.81 -8.21 1.81
C ASP A 568 34.80 -7.45 3.17
N ARG A 569 35.77 -7.72 4.04
CA ARG A 569 36.02 -6.80 5.18
C ARG A 569 36.22 -5.36 4.69
N GLU A 570 36.77 -5.20 3.49
CA GLU A 570 36.86 -3.92 2.80
C GLU A 570 35.51 -3.31 2.40
N ASN A 571 34.51 -4.09 1.99
CA ASN A 571 33.20 -3.55 1.60
C ASN A 571 32.33 -3.18 2.79
N ILE A 572 32.46 -3.86 3.94
CA ILE A 572 31.80 -3.37 5.17
C ILE A 572 32.32 -1.97 5.50
N GLN A 573 33.64 -1.78 5.47
CA GLN A 573 34.24 -0.49 5.75
C GLN A 573 33.90 0.57 4.69
N LYS A 574 33.96 0.21 3.40
CA LYS A 574 33.67 1.13 2.28
C LYS A 574 32.18 1.53 2.20
N ASN A 575 31.26 0.59 2.42
CA ASN A 575 29.83 0.81 2.20
C ASN A 575 29.07 1.22 3.47
N HIS A 576 29.54 0.82 4.65
CA HIS A 576 28.83 1.03 5.91
C HIS A 576 29.67 1.78 6.96
N GLY A 577 30.98 1.96 6.74
CA GLY A 577 31.87 2.61 7.71
C GLY A 577 32.19 1.74 8.94
N ASP A 578 31.75 0.49 8.94
CA ASP A 578 31.96 -0.45 10.04
C ASP A 578 33.19 -1.34 9.77
N TYR A 579 33.81 -1.88 10.82
CA TYR A 579 34.85 -2.89 10.68
C TYR A 579 34.74 -3.98 11.74
N ILE A 580 35.19 -5.17 11.38
CA ILE A 580 35.21 -6.33 12.26
C ILE A 580 36.59 -6.44 12.89
N GLN A 581 36.64 -6.51 14.21
CA GLN A 581 37.85 -6.75 14.97
C GLN A 581 37.74 -8.09 15.72
N LEU A 582 38.86 -8.78 15.89
CA LEU A 582 38.93 -9.88 16.87
C LEU A 582 38.54 -9.37 18.26
N LYS A 583 37.95 -10.24 19.07
CA LYS A 583 37.50 -9.85 20.41
C LYS A 583 38.60 -9.16 21.22
N ASP A 584 38.23 -8.09 21.90
CA ASP A 584 39.05 -7.49 22.94
C ASP A 584 38.88 -8.28 24.25
N PHE A 585 39.94 -9.01 24.62
CA PHE A 585 39.97 -9.81 25.83
C PHE A 585 39.82 -8.97 27.11
N LEU A 586 40.20 -7.69 27.10
CA LEU A 586 40.23 -6.84 28.30
C LEU A 586 38.88 -6.21 28.66
N THR A 587 37.95 -6.19 27.71
CA THR A 587 36.64 -5.54 27.86
C THR A 587 35.46 -6.49 27.62
N ASN A 588 35.70 -7.66 27.04
CA ASN A 588 34.65 -8.63 26.79
C ASN A 588 34.02 -9.18 28.08
N VAL A 589 32.71 -9.02 28.20
CA VAL A 589 31.90 -9.49 29.33
C VAL A 589 31.06 -10.72 29.00
N TYR A 590 31.18 -11.27 27.78
CA TYR A 590 30.36 -12.36 27.29
C TYR A 590 31.21 -13.57 26.88
N TYR A 591 30.88 -14.74 27.40
CA TYR A 591 31.60 -15.98 27.10
C TYR A 591 31.33 -16.44 25.67
N GLY A 592 32.36 -16.81 24.92
CA GLY A 592 32.22 -17.30 23.55
C GLY A 592 32.12 -16.24 22.46
N VAL A 593 32.19 -14.94 22.80
CA VAL A 593 32.41 -13.89 21.79
C VAL A 593 33.71 -14.18 21.04
N THR A 594 33.69 -14.01 19.72
CA THR A 594 34.82 -14.24 18.81
C THR A 594 35.27 -12.94 18.14
N TYR A 595 34.32 -12.07 17.79
CA TYR A 595 34.59 -10.78 17.14
C TYR A 595 33.77 -9.65 17.76
N TYR A 596 34.17 -8.42 17.44
CA TYR A 596 33.38 -7.22 17.62
C TYR A 596 33.12 -6.56 16.27
N LEU A 597 31.88 -6.13 16.08
CA LEU A 597 31.55 -5.17 15.04
C LEU A 597 31.62 -3.77 15.61
N ILE A 598 32.53 -2.96 15.07
CA ILE A 598 32.73 -1.58 15.47
C ILE A 598 32.21 -0.71 14.34
N GLY A 599 31.13 0.02 14.61
CA GLY A 599 30.51 0.87 13.61
C GLY A 599 30.69 2.35 13.85
N ALA A 600 30.69 3.15 12.79
CA ALA A 600 30.81 4.61 12.85
C ALA A 600 29.64 5.28 13.61
N HIS A 601 28.48 4.61 13.67
CA HIS A 601 27.24 5.12 14.25
C HIS A 601 26.84 4.47 15.58
N ARG A 602 27.69 3.63 16.18
CA ARG A 602 27.43 3.01 17.49
C ARG A 602 28.32 3.61 18.58
N GLN A 603 27.74 3.79 19.77
CA GLN A 603 28.52 4.17 20.95
C GLN A 603 29.29 2.99 21.55
N GLN A 604 28.83 1.75 21.35
CA GLN A 604 29.46 0.54 21.87
C GLN A 604 29.66 -0.52 20.77
N PRO A 605 30.80 -1.24 20.78
CA PRO A 605 31.02 -2.39 19.90
C PRO A 605 29.93 -3.44 20.08
N LEU A 606 29.44 -4.01 18.98
CA LEU A 606 28.49 -5.13 19.02
C LEU A 606 29.26 -6.46 19.13
N PRO A 607 29.12 -7.22 20.22
CA PRO A 607 29.70 -8.56 20.35
C PRO A 607 29.11 -9.53 19.33
N ILE A 608 29.99 -10.28 18.66
CA ILE A 608 29.63 -11.36 17.73
C ILE A 608 30.10 -12.70 18.29
N ILE A 609 29.20 -13.67 18.30
CA ILE A 609 29.50 -15.09 18.52
C ILE A 609 29.45 -15.79 17.16
N GLU A 610 30.63 -16.06 16.59
CA GLU A 610 30.76 -16.85 15.36
C GLU A 610 30.84 -18.34 15.69
N LEU A 611 29.79 -19.09 15.34
CA LEU A 611 29.68 -20.51 15.68
C LEU A 611 30.69 -21.37 14.90
N LYS A 612 31.06 -20.99 13.68
CA LYS A 612 32.09 -21.69 12.89
C LYS A 612 33.43 -21.73 13.62
N SER A 613 33.91 -20.57 14.10
CA SER A 613 35.14 -20.50 14.91
C SER A 613 35.06 -21.35 16.18
N ILE A 614 33.92 -21.36 16.87
CA ILE A 614 33.75 -22.15 18.09
C ILE A 614 33.86 -23.65 17.78
N VAL A 615 33.18 -24.11 16.73
CA VAL A 615 33.21 -25.52 16.31
C VAL A 615 34.61 -25.92 15.81
N GLU A 616 35.29 -25.04 15.06
CA GLU A 616 36.69 -25.21 14.63
C GLU A 616 37.65 -25.34 15.80
N GLN A 617 37.62 -24.38 16.72
CA GLN A 617 38.65 -24.26 17.74
C GLN A 617 38.42 -25.18 18.95
N VAL A 618 37.16 -25.42 19.34
CA VAL A 618 36.83 -26.21 20.54
C VAL A 618 36.56 -27.67 20.21
N LEU A 619 35.89 -27.93 19.09
CA LEU A 619 35.44 -29.28 18.72
C LEU A 619 36.31 -29.94 17.63
N LYS A 620 37.42 -29.28 17.24
CA LYS A 620 38.40 -29.77 16.24
C LYS A 620 37.76 -30.08 14.88
N TYR A 621 36.93 -29.18 14.40
CA TYR A 621 36.49 -29.19 12.99
C TYR A 621 37.68 -28.86 12.08
N GLU A 622 38.40 -29.88 11.60
CA GLU A 622 39.42 -29.71 10.56
C GLU A 622 38.88 -30.14 9.18
N LYS A 623 39.27 -29.36 8.16
CA LYS A 623 39.14 -29.66 6.73
C LYS A 623 39.87 -30.97 6.41
N ASN A 624 39.18 -32.10 6.51
CA ASN A 624 39.60 -33.27 5.72
C ASN A 624 39.43 -32.91 4.24
N ASN A 625 40.51 -32.46 3.59
CA ASN A 625 40.64 -32.34 2.15
C ASN A 625 40.45 -33.73 1.53
N THR A 626 39.31 -33.90 0.86
CA THR A 626 39.10 -34.85 -0.24
C THR A 626 38.11 -34.20 -1.17
#